data_AF-A0A354GSB0-F1
#
_entry.id   AF-A0A354GSB0-F1
#
_cell.length_a   1.000
_cell.length_b   1.000
_cell.length_c   1.000
_cell.angle_alpha   90.00
_cell.angle_beta   90.00
_cell.angle_gamma   90.00
#
_symmetry.space_group_name_H-M   'P 1'
#
loop_
_entity.id
_entity.type
_entity.pdbx_description
1 polymer ?
#
loop_
_entity_poly.entity_id
_entity_poly.type
_entity_poly.pdbx_seq_one_letter_code
_entity_poly.pdbx_strand_id
1 'polypeptide(L)'
;MAPEGKLTTGEWYEAAEFWHTEEHQGCPCCRGRHCVFRSEWGDRVEYYCTACDFSASRDRQTGRCFTTTETGRERPSAVLDDLALYNGELMER
;
A
#
# COMPACT_ATOMS: atom_id res chain seq x y z
N MET A 1 9.32 -12.87 18.06
CA MET A 1 8.97 -11.70 18.91
C MET A 1 9.31 -10.47 18.09
N ALA A 2 8.31 -9.68 17.68
CA ALA A 2 8.59 -8.38 17.07
C ALA A 2 9.14 -7.47 18.18
N PRO A 3 10.30 -6.82 17.99
CA PRO A 3 10.90 -5.99 19.02
C PRO A 3 9.99 -4.81 19.36
N GLU A 4 10.01 -4.41 20.63
CA GLU A 4 9.34 -3.20 21.11
C GLU A 4 10.04 -1.98 20.48
N GLY A 5 9.57 -1.60 19.31
CA GLY A 5 10.09 -0.53 18.47
C GLY A 5 9.18 -0.42 17.26
N LYS A 6 8.80 0.80 16.87
CA LYS A 6 8.01 0.99 15.65
C LYS A 6 8.79 0.37 14.49
N LEU A 7 8.17 -0.55 13.75
CA LEU A 7 8.77 -1.13 12.55
C LEU A 7 9.23 -0.01 11.61
N THR A 8 10.40 -0.21 11.00
CA THR A 8 10.91 0.64 9.92
C THR A 8 10.03 0.54 8.67
N THR A 9 10.18 1.48 7.73
CA THR A 9 9.41 1.47 6.48
C THR A 9 9.65 0.20 5.65
N GLY A 10 10.87 -0.35 5.70
CA GLY A 10 11.24 -1.61 5.04
C GLY A 10 10.56 -2.82 5.68
N GLU A 11 10.62 -2.93 7.01
CA GLU A 11 9.95 -4.02 7.74
C GLU A 11 8.43 -4.01 7.55
N TRP A 12 7.82 -2.83 7.46
CA TRP A 12 6.41 -2.72 7.14
C TRP A 12 6.09 -3.19 5.72
N TYR A 13 6.95 -2.90 4.73
CA TYR A 13 6.77 -3.39 3.37
C TYR A 13 6.88 -4.92 3.30
N GLU A 14 7.89 -5.51 3.95
CA GLU A 14 8.05 -6.96 4.04
C GLU A 14 6.86 -7.61 4.75
N ALA A 15 6.37 -7.01 5.84
CA ALA A 15 5.18 -7.48 6.52
C ALA A 15 3.93 -7.38 5.62
N ALA A 16 3.79 -6.32 4.83
CA ALA A 16 2.66 -6.16 3.91
C ALA A 16 2.68 -7.22 2.80
N GLU A 17 3.85 -7.50 2.22
CA GLU A 17 4.03 -8.55 1.22
C GLU A 17 3.71 -9.94 1.78
N PHE A 18 4.22 -10.24 2.98
CA PHE A 18 3.92 -11.50 3.67
C PHE A 18 2.43 -11.66 3.94
N TRP A 19 1.79 -10.65 4.55
CA TRP A 19 0.36 -10.73 4.88
C TRP A 19 -0.53 -10.75 3.63
N HIS A 20 -0.12 -10.07 2.56
CA HIS A 20 -0.87 -10.13 1.31
C HIS A 20 -0.84 -11.54 0.70
N THR A 21 0.32 -12.18 0.71
CA THR A 21 0.54 -13.49 0.07
C THR A 21 0.04 -14.65 0.95
N GLU A 22 0.43 -14.67 2.22
CA GLU A 22 0.21 -15.80 3.12
C GLU A 22 -1.08 -15.68 3.94
N GLU A 23 -1.56 -14.45 4.19
CA GLU A 23 -2.74 -14.19 5.04
C GLU A 23 -3.97 -13.72 4.25
N HIS A 24 -4.14 -14.25 3.03
CA HIS A 24 -5.31 -13.99 2.18
C HIS A 24 -5.56 -12.48 1.94
N GLN A 25 -4.56 -11.78 1.39
CA GLN A 25 -4.66 -10.32 1.17
C GLN A 25 -4.88 -9.58 2.49
N GLY A 26 -4.20 -10.02 3.55
CA GLY A 26 -4.35 -9.50 4.90
C GLY A 26 -3.53 -8.24 5.15
N CYS A 27 -3.91 -7.49 6.19
CA CYS A 27 -3.22 -6.28 6.61
C CYS A 27 -2.38 -6.49 7.87
N PRO A 28 -1.06 -6.22 7.86
CA PRO A 28 -0.23 -6.35 9.06
C PRO A 28 -0.56 -5.31 10.14
N CYS A 29 -1.20 -4.19 9.77
CA CYS A 29 -1.56 -3.11 10.68
C CYS A 29 -2.87 -3.40 11.43
N CYS A 30 -4.00 -3.55 10.72
CA CYS A 30 -5.30 -3.79 11.35
C CYS A 30 -5.65 -5.28 11.54
N ARG A 31 -4.82 -6.20 11.05
CA ARG A 31 -5.04 -7.66 11.08
C ARG A 31 -6.29 -8.14 10.32
N GLY A 32 -6.88 -7.27 9.49
CA GLY A 32 -7.99 -7.63 8.60
C GLY A 32 -7.53 -8.58 7.49
N ARG A 33 -8.50 -9.28 6.88
CA ARG A 33 -8.32 -10.17 5.71
C ARG A 33 -9.06 -9.61 4.51
N HIS A 34 -8.62 -9.93 3.29
CA HIS A 34 -9.24 -9.45 2.04
C HIS A 34 -9.38 -7.93 1.96
N CYS A 35 -8.43 -7.21 2.55
CA CYS A 35 -8.47 -5.75 2.62
C CYS A 35 -7.23 -5.09 2.02
N VAL A 36 -6.16 -5.85 1.73
CA VAL A 36 -4.93 -5.32 1.13
C VAL A 36 -4.87 -5.62 -0.36
N PHE A 37 -4.80 -4.56 -1.16
CA PHE A 37 -4.58 -4.62 -2.60
C PHE A 37 -3.10 -4.40 -2.91
N ARG A 38 -2.59 -5.15 -3.88
CA ARG A 38 -1.26 -4.95 -4.45
C ARG A 38 -1.39 -4.24 -5.78
N SER A 39 -0.72 -3.11 -5.92
CA SER A 39 -0.63 -2.35 -7.16
C SER A 39 0.83 -2.21 -7.60
N GLU A 40 1.06 -2.15 -8.91
CA GLU A 40 2.37 -1.97 -9.49
C GLU A 40 2.29 -0.90 -10.59
N TRP A 41 3.10 0.16 -10.47
CA TRP A 41 3.16 1.27 -11.41
C TRP A 41 4.62 1.59 -11.71
N GLY A 42 5.08 1.21 -12.90
CA GLY A 42 6.49 1.31 -13.27
C GLY A 42 7.37 0.56 -12.27
N ASP A 43 8.35 1.26 -11.69
CA ASP A 43 9.27 0.69 -10.69
C ASP A 43 8.71 0.66 -9.26
N ARG A 44 7.47 1.11 -9.02
CA ARG A 44 6.87 1.11 -7.68
C ARG A 44 5.90 -0.05 -7.48
N VAL A 45 6.09 -0.78 -6.39
CA VAL A 45 5.11 -1.73 -5.85
C VAL A 45 4.50 -1.13 -4.60
N GLU A 46 3.17 -1.20 -4.47
CA GLU A 46 2.45 -0.73 -3.30
C GLU A 46 1.44 -1.76 -2.81
N TYR A 47 1.41 -1.95 -1.49
CA TYR A 47 0.36 -2.66 -0.76
C TYR A 47 -0.48 -1.63 -0.01
N TYR A 48 -1.79 -1.61 -0.26
CA TYR A 48 -2.72 -0.64 0.34
C TYR A 48 -3.92 -1.34 0.98
N CYS A 49 -4.21 -1.00 2.23
CA CYS A 49 -5.35 -1.51 2.98
C CYS A 49 -6.54 -0.54 2.87
N THR A 50 -7.67 -1.00 2.32
CA THR A 50 -8.90 -0.17 2.22
C THR A 50 -9.61 0.01 3.56
N ALA A 51 -9.27 -0.78 4.59
CA ALA A 51 -9.96 -0.75 5.87
C ALA A 51 -9.35 0.23 6.89
N CYS A 52 -8.04 0.46 6.84
CA CYS A 52 -7.34 1.32 7.82
C CYS A 52 -6.36 2.30 7.18
N ASP A 53 -6.47 2.51 5.86
CA ASP A 53 -5.61 3.40 5.07
C ASP A 53 -4.09 3.15 5.22
N PHE A 54 -3.72 1.97 5.70
CA PHE A 54 -2.33 1.54 5.73
C PHE A 54 -1.81 1.42 4.29
N SER A 55 -0.64 1.98 4.02
CA SER A 55 0.08 1.68 2.79
C SER A 55 1.55 1.40 3.06
N ALA A 56 2.11 0.48 2.31
CA ALA A 56 3.56 0.25 2.24
C ALA A 56 3.95 0.13 0.77
N SER A 57 4.96 0.88 0.35
CA SER A 57 5.44 0.83 -1.02
C SER A 57 6.96 0.78 -1.09
N ARG A 58 7.47 0.19 -2.18
CA ARG A 58 8.88 0.12 -2.50
C ARG A 58 9.11 0.59 -3.92
N ASP A 59 10.04 1.51 -4.06
CA ASP A 59 10.62 1.91 -5.33
C ASP A 59 11.76 0.93 -5.66
N ARG A 60 11.62 0.17 -6.74
CA ARG A 60 12.58 -0.87 -7.17
C ARG A 60 13.87 -0.26 -7.72
N GLN A 61 13.81 0.93 -8.31
CA GLN A 61 14.97 1.60 -8.89
C GLN A 61 15.96 2.06 -7.81
N THR A 62 15.45 2.66 -6.74
CA THR A 62 16.23 3.24 -5.64
C THR A 62 16.31 2.34 -4.41
N GLY A 63 15.45 1.32 -4.35
CA GLY A 63 15.31 0.43 -3.19
C GLY A 63 14.62 1.08 -1.99
N ARG A 64 14.13 2.31 -2.10
CA ARG A 64 13.54 3.06 -0.98
C ARG A 64 12.13 2.54 -0.66
N CYS A 65 11.86 2.38 0.64
CA CYS A 65 10.55 1.99 1.15
C CYS A 65 9.84 3.17 1.83
N PHE A 66 8.54 3.28 1.60
CA PHE A 66 7.66 4.28 2.18
C PHE A 66 6.48 3.59 2.86
N THR A 67 5.97 4.20 3.92
CA THR A 67 4.79 3.69 4.63
C THR A 67 3.93 4.81 5.13
N THR A 68 2.62 4.61 5.06
CA THR A 68 1.65 5.37 5.85
C THR A 68 0.95 4.42 6.82
N THR A 69 1.10 4.70 8.11
CA THR A 69 0.28 4.10 9.18
C THR A 69 -0.52 5.23 9.82
N GLU A 70 -1.63 4.92 10.51
CA GLU A 70 -2.35 5.92 11.32
C GLU A 70 -1.43 6.66 12.33
N THR A 71 -0.25 6.10 12.62
CA THR A 71 0.80 6.70 13.47
C THR A 71 1.79 7.62 12.75
N GLY A 72 1.60 7.93 11.47
CA GLY A 72 2.50 8.82 10.73
C GLY A 72 2.04 9.06 9.30
N ARG A 73 1.15 10.04 9.11
CA ARG A 73 0.91 10.65 7.80
C ARG A 73 2.19 11.39 7.37
N GLU A 74 2.95 10.80 6.47
CA GLU A 74 3.59 11.55 5.40
C GLU A 74 3.35 10.81 4.08
N ARG A 75 2.39 11.31 3.29
CA ARG A 75 2.23 10.92 1.88
C ARG A 75 3.33 11.64 1.10
N PRO A 76 4.22 10.94 0.38
CA PRO A 76 5.03 11.57 -0.66
C PRO A 76 4.07 12.06 -1.76
N SER A 77 4.09 13.36 -2.02
CA SER A 77 3.17 14.11 -2.89
C SER A 77 3.38 13.86 -4.40
N ALA A 78 3.53 12.61 -4.83
CA ALA A 78 3.81 12.28 -6.24
C ALA A 78 2.92 11.17 -6.83
N VAL A 79 1.68 11.03 -6.34
CA VAL A 79 0.65 10.24 -7.04
C VAL A 79 -0.59 11.12 -7.26
N LEU A 80 -0.40 12.16 -8.08
CA LEU A 80 -1.40 12.82 -8.92
C LEU A 80 -0.68 12.83 -10.28
N ASP A 81 -0.97 11.91 -11.19
CA ASP A 81 -2.07 11.97 -12.15
C ASP A 81 -2.16 10.60 -12.85
N ASP A 82 -3.27 9.86 -12.69
CA ASP A 82 -3.79 8.97 -13.77
C ASP A 82 -5.23 8.50 -13.49
N LEU A 83 -6.06 9.37 -12.90
CA LEU A 83 -7.51 9.14 -12.76
C LEU A 83 -8.32 9.90 -13.83
N ALA A 84 -7.66 10.37 -14.89
CA ALA A 84 -8.30 11.06 -16.02
C ALA A 84 -8.75 10.10 -17.16
N LEU A 85 -8.68 8.77 -16.98
CA LEU A 85 -9.11 7.79 -18.00
C LEU A 85 -10.48 7.14 -17.75
N TYR A 86 -11.19 7.51 -16.68
CA TYR A 86 -12.61 7.13 -16.52
C TYR A 86 -13.53 8.31 -16.93
N ASN A 87 -13.35 8.81 -18.15
CA ASN A 87 -14.34 9.68 -18.77
C ASN A 87 -15.56 8.84 -19.16
N GLY A 88 -16.70 9.22 -18.60
CA GLY A 88 -17.98 8.64 -18.94
C GLY A 88 -18.43 9.02 -20.33
N GLU A 89 -19.08 8.07 -21.01
CA GLU A 89 -20.09 8.36 -22.01
C GLU A 89 -21.32 7.51 -21.69
N LEU A 90 -22.29 8.17 -21.05
CA LEU A 90 -23.71 7.84 -21.16
C LEU A 90 -24.06 7.93 -22.66
N MET A 91 -24.43 6.82 -23.30
CA MET A 91 -25.21 6.90 -24.53
C MET A 91 -26.50 6.14 -24.31
N GLU A 92 -27.56 6.93 -24.11
CA GLU A 92 -28.95 6.53 -24.05
C GLU A 92 -29.33 5.73 -25.30
N ARG A 93 -30.18 4.71 -25.13
CA ARG A 93 -30.92 4.04 -26.20
C ARG A 93 -32.38 3.96 -25.82
#